data_AF-A0AB34K4P0-F1
#
_entry.id   AF-A0AB34K4P0-F1
#
_cell.length_a   1.000
_cell.length_b   1.000
_cell.length_c   1.000
_cell.angle_alpha   90.00
_cell.angle_beta   90.00
_cell.angle_gamma   90.00
#
_symmetry.space_group_name_H-M   'P 1'
#
loop_
_entity.id
_entity.type
_entity.pdbx_description
1 polymer ?
#
loop_
_entity_poly.entity_id
_entity_poly.type
_entity_poly.pdbx_seq_one_letter_code
_entity_poly.pdbx_strand_id
1 'polypeptide(L)'
;MAPRLFSCACRYDLPIYLRLELCSVAFLQCLGAAAMRLLVFGGSGFVGTRVLRSALKHGLNVASVTRSGTPQVLDSDLSGVEWLKADIQKPADLTAVLKGADAVISCVGVFGSNEYMRRINGDANAALAESAAAAGVGRFVYVSAHTFRPVAAIAPGYFEGKAIAEAAVGKFFGSNGCVLRPPAIYGTRAISKHVSLPLGLVGVPLGTLFSTGPMRAVAAALGPIGDLMMPWVSVDAVADAAVAHVVGGDGNGGGRGPGGKADGDTSKGDVVILDWEDINNAAARFSLTLPPQVTLFWDGGCPLCSREIAYYKWLDTSRRVDWVDIHAAPEKLEPYGITSSNALRVIHAIDSRGQLQESRVGVPAFLAIWEQLPYWKVLPPILHRIPSAMPVVAAAYELFAKVRLRVTGRKLPNASSQCS
;
A
#
# COMPACT_ATOMS: atom_id res chain seq x y z
N MET A 1 -9.17 -4.03 39.18
CA MET A 1 -9.06 -4.99 38.06
C MET A 1 -8.58 -4.23 36.83
N ALA A 2 -7.28 -4.24 36.57
CA ALA A 2 -6.66 -3.57 35.43
C ALA A 2 -6.65 -4.49 34.19
N PRO A 3 -6.81 -3.97 32.97
CA PRO A 3 -6.79 -4.77 31.76
C PRO A 3 -5.35 -5.23 31.45
N ARG A 4 -5.21 -6.51 31.11
CA ARG A 4 -3.93 -7.14 30.75
C ARG A 4 -3.45 -6.59 29.40
N LEU A 5 -2.38 -5.79 29.43
CA LEU A 5 -1.66 -5.30 28.26
C LEU A 5 -0.94 -6.46 27.54
N PHE A 6 -0.92 -6.35 26.22
CA PHE A 6 -0.33 -7.27 25.26
C PHE A 6 1.13 -7.62 25.58
N SER A 7 1.40 -8.91 25.84
CA SER A 7 2.75 -9.48 25.83
C SER A 7 3.16 -9.77 24.39
N CYS A 8 3.74 -8.78 23.70
CA CYS A 8 4.41 -9.00 22.42
C CYS A 8 5.87 -9.40 22.67
N ALA A 9 6.17 -10.69 22.56
CA ALA A 9 7.53 -11.21 22.70
C ALA A 9 8.33 -10.98 21.41
N CYS A 10 9.05 -9.86 21.30
CA CYS A 10 10.05 -9.65 20.24
C CYS A 10 11.38 -10.33 20.61
N ARG A 11 11.71 -11.40 19.87
CA ARG A 11 12.91 -12.25 20.01
C ARG A 11 14.05 -11.77 19.09
N TYR A 12 14.64 -10.62 19.39
CA TYR A 12 15.95 -10.22 18.85
C TYR A 12 16.83 -9.77 20.02
N ASP A 13 18.05 -10.30 20.13
CA ASP A 13 19.03 -9.98 21.18
C ASP A 13 19.61 -8.56 21.02
N LEU A 14 18.75 -7.56 21.22
CA LEU A 14 19.15 -6.17 21.39
C LEU A 14 19.30 -5.84 22.89
N PRO A 15 20.28 -4.99 23.27
CA PRO A 15 20.46 -4.53 24.65
C PRO A 15 19.16 -3.93 25.23
N ILE A 16 18.89 -4.18 26.50
CA ILE A 16 17.66 -3.76 27.22
C ILE A 16 17.32 -2.28 27.04
N TYR A 17 18.33 -1.40 26.97
CA TYR A 17 18.15 0.04 26.75
C TYR A 17 17.61 0.38 25.35
N LEU A 18 18.05 -0.32 24.30
CA LEU A 18 17.49 -0.15 22.94
C LEU A 18 16.06 -0.69 22.83
N ARG A 19 15.71 -1.76 23.57
CA ARG A 19 14.33 -2.30 23.59
C ARG A 19 13.34 -1.32 24.21
N LEU A 20 13.73 -0.63 25.27
CA LEU A 20 12.89 0.38 25.91
C LEU A 20 12.72 1.61 25.02
N GLU A 21 13.76 2.06 24.32
CA GLU A 21 13.64 3.18 23.36
C GLU A 21 12.84 2.81 22.10
N LEU A 22 13.08 1.66 21.46
CA LEU A 22 12.32 1.25 20.28
C LEU A 22 10.84 0.99 20.59
N CYS A 23 10.55 0.38 21.75
CA CYS A 23 9.18 0.11 22.17
C CYS A 23 8.46 1.39 22.62
N SER A 24 9.16 2.36 23.23
CA SER A 24 8.56 3.65 23.61
C SER A 24 8.37 4.57 22.40
N VAL A 25 9.30 4.62 21.44
CA VAL A 25 9.15 5.38 20.19
C VAL A 25 8.02 4.79 19.33
N ALA A 26 7.95 3.46 19.17
CA ALA A 26 6.84 2.82 18.46
C ALA A 26 5.48 3.01 19.18
N PHE A 27 5.47 3.00 20.51
CA PHE A 27 4.24 3.21 21.30
C PHE A 27 3.78 4.69 21.29
N LEU A 28 4.71 5.65 21.34
CA LEU A 28 4.42 7.08 21.17
C LEU A 28 3.98 7.41 19.74
N GLN A 29 4.57 6.80 18.72
CA GLN A 29 4.12 6.91 17.33
C GLN A 29 2.72 6.30 17.14
N CYS A 30 2.43 5.14 17.75
CA CYS A 30 1.08 4.56 17.75
C CYS A 30 0.04 5.44 18.48
N LEU A 31 0.41 6.09 19.59
CA LEU A 31 -0.48 7.01 20.31
C LEU A 31 -0.75 8.31 19.54
N GLY A 32 0.27 8.87 18.86
CA GLY A 32 0.13 10.04 17.99
C GLY A 32 -0.72 9.76 16.74
N ALA A 33 -0.53 8.59 16.11
CA ALA A 33 -1.30 8.15 14.95
C ALA A 33 -2.78 7.85 15.27
N ALA A 34 -3.07 7.29 16.46
CA ALA A 34 -4.44 7.04 16.92
C ALA A 34 -5.22 8.32 17.28
N ALA A 35 -4.53 9.44 17.53
CA ALA A 35 -5.13 10.73 17.84
C ALA A 35 -5.46 11.58 16.59
N MET A 36 -4.86 11.27 15.44
CA MET A 36 -5.00 12.05 14.21
C MET A 36 -6.32 11.75 13.49
N ARG A 37 -7.16 12.78 13.29
CA ARG A 37 -8.38 12.73 12.48
C ARG A 37 -8.07 13.05 11.02
N LEU A 38 -8.04 12.01 10.19
CA LEU A 38 -7.83 12.09 8.75
C LEU A 38 -9.17 12.17 8.00
N LEU A 39 -9.34 13.16 7.14
CA LEU A 39 -10.46 13.24 6.19
C LEU A 39 -10.03 12.84 4.78
N VAL A 40 -10.76 11.90 4.18
CA VAL A 40 -10.53 11.46 2.79
C VAL A 40 -11.69 11.92 1.90
N PHE A 41 -11.44 12.93 1.08
CA PHE A 41 -12.41 13.38 0.07
C PHE A 41 -12.37 12.46 -1.14
N GLY A 42 -13.53 11.96 -1.56
CA GLY A 42 -13.62 10.96 -2.63
C GLY A 42 -13.30 9.53 -2.16
N GLY A 43 -13.47 9.25 -0.85
CA GLY A 43 -13.20 7.93 -0.25
C GLY A 43 -14.05 6.77 -0.79
N SER A 44 -15.16 7.03 -1.48
CA SER A 44 -15.95 6.00 -2.20
C SER A 44 -15.44 5.69 -3.61
N GLY A 45 -14.40 6.40 -4.08
CA GLY A 45 -13.81 6.22 -5.40
C GLY A 45 -12.73 5.13 -5.45
N PHE A 46 -12.15 4.94 -6.64
CA PHE A 46 -11.13 3.89 -6.88
C PHE A 46 -9.89 4.03 -6.00
N VAL A 47 -9.25 5.21 -5.99
CA VAL A 47 -8.09 5.49 -5.14
C VAL A 47 -8.50 5.70 -3.69
N GLY A 48 -9.55 6.49 -3.45
CA GLY A 48 -10.00 6.83 -2.09
C GLY A 48 -10.33 5.62 -1.23
N THR A 49 -10.95 4.59 -1.79
CA THR A 49 -11.24 3.35 -1.04
C THR A 49 -9.95 2.66 -0.57
N ARG A 50 -8.87 2.72 -1.35
CA ARG A 50 -7.57 2.16 -0.96
C ARG A 50 -6.85 3.00 0.07
N VAL A 51 -6.99 4.33 0.00
CA VAL A 51 -6.52 5.24 1.05
C VAL A 51 -7.19 4.93 2.37
N LEU A 52 -8.51 4.77 2.40
CA LEU A 52 -9.25 4.39 3.61
C LEU A 52 -8.76 3.07 4.21
N ARG A 53 -8.58 2.03 3.38
CA ARG A 53 -8.02 0.74 3.81
C ARG A 53 -6.61 0.87 4.37
N SER A 54 -5.75 1.64 3.70
CA SER A 54 -4.37 1.85 4.15
C SER A 54 -4.35 2.58 5.49
N ALA A 55 -5.14 3.64 5.65
CA ALA A 55 -5.27 4.38 6.91
C ALA A 55 -5.77 3.49 8.06
N LEU A 56 -6.84 2.72 7.85
CA LEU A 56 -7.36 1.79 8.86
C LEU A 56 -6.35 0.70 9.25
N LYS A 57 -5.60 0.16 8.29
CA LYS A 57 -4.53 -0.83 8.56
C LYS A 57 -3.43 -0.28 9.44
N HIS A 58 -3.17 1.03 9.37
CA HIS A 58 -2.19 1.71 10.22
C HIS A 58 -2.82 2.31 11.50
N GLY A 59 -4.06 1.94 11.81
CA GLY A 59 -4.73 2.33 13.06
C GLY A 59 -5.15 3.81 13.11
N LEU A 60 -5.22 4.50 11.97
CA LEU A 60 -5.64 5.90 11.91
C LEU A 60 -7.15 6.05 12.12
N ASN A 61 -7.55 7.14 12.78
CA ASN A 61 -8.95 7.56 12.82
C ASN A 61 -9.29 8.29 11.51
N VAL A 62 -10.12 7.66 10.68
CA VAL A 62 -10.39 8.14 9.32
C VAL A 62 -11.88 8.31 9.04
N ALA A 63 -12.23 9.44 8.44
CA ALA A 63 -13.56 9.69 7.91
C ALA A 63 -13.52 9.92 6.38
N SER A 64 -14.49 9.37 5.69
CA SER A 64 -14.69 9.54 4.25
C SER A 64 -15.72 10.62 3.99
N VAL A 65 -15.34 11.64 3.22
CA VAL A 65 -16.23 12.74 2.84
C VAL A 65 -16.75 12.52 1.42
N THR A 66 -18.07 12.40 1.28
CA THR A 66 -18.73 12.13 0.00
C THR A 66 -20.02 12.94 -0.13
N ARG A 67 -20.50 13.16 -1.38
CA ARG A 67 -21.75 13.89 -1.62
C ARG A 67 -22.98 13.22 -1.03
N SER A 68 -23.01 11.89 -0.97
CA SER A 68 -24.12 11.11 -0.40
C SER A 68 -24.05 10.95 1.11
N GLY A 69 -22.84 10.94 1.69
CA GLY A 69 -22.61 10.56 3.08
C GLY A 69 -22.69 9.05 3.35
N THR A 70 -22.85 8.24 2.31
CA THR A 70 -22.89 6.77 2.39
C THR A 70 -22.22 6.17 1.15
N PRO A 71 -21.46 5.07 1.29
CA PRO A 71 -20.92 4.35 0.15
C PRO A 71 -22.03 3.50 -0.48
N GLN A 72 -21.96 3.29 -1.80
CA GLN A 72 -22.88 2.36 -2.48
C GLN A 72 -22.64 0.90 -2.09
N VAL A 73 -21.38 0.56 -1.78
CA VAL A 73 -20.94 -0.75 -1.33
C VAL A 73 -20.02 -0.53 -0.13
N LEU A 74 -20.40 -1.08 1.02
CA LEU A 74 -19.56 -1.08 2.22
C LEU A 74 -18.95 -2.47 2.37
N ASP A 75 -17.69 -2.60 2.00
CA ASP A 75 -16.91 -3.80 2.30
C ASP A 75 -16.67 -3.89 3.81
N SER A 76 -16.61 -5.10 4.37
CA SER A 76 -16.45 -5.31 5.83
C SER A 76 -15.16 -4.69 6.38
N ASP A 77 -14.13 -4.56 5.53
CA ASP A 77 -12.85 -3.96 5.86
C ASP A 77 -12.88 -2.42 5.95
N LEU A 78 -14.02 -1.79 5.68
CA LEU A 78 -14.28 -0.34 5.84
C LEU A 78 -15.24 -0.01 6.98
N SER A 79 -15.59 -1.00 7.82
CA SER A 79 -16.52 -0.81 8.95
C SER A 79 -16.06 0.21 9.98
N GLY A 80 -14.75 0.49 10.07
CA GLY A 80 -14.18 1.52 10.94
C GLY A 80 -14.19 2.95 10.38
N VAL A 81 -14.70 3.17 9.16
CA VAL A 81 -14.73 4.50 8.52
C VAL A 81 -15.98 5.26 8.92
N GLU A 82 -15.83 6.49 9.43
CA GLU A 82 -16.94 7.45 9.55
C GLU A 82 -17.31 8.01 8.17
N TRP A 83 -18.60 8.04 7.81
CA TRP A 83 -19.03 8.58 6.51
C TRP A 83 -19.73 9.92 6.69
N LEU A 84 -19.12 10.96 6.11
CA LEU A 84 -19.59 12.34 6.21
C LEU A 84 -20.19 12.80 4.88
N LYS A 85 -21.31 13.50 4.97
CA LYS A 85 -21.98 14.10 3.81
C LYS A 85 -21.50 15.53 3.59
N ALA A 86 -20.87 15.79 2.45
CA ALA A 86 -20.55 17.14 2.00
C ALA A 86 -20.39 17.20 0.48
N ASP A 87 -20.80 18.30 -0.13
CA ASP A 87 -20.45 18.66 -1.49
C ASP A 87 -19.21 19.56 -1.49
N ILE A 88 -18.14 19.10 -2.13
CA ILE A 88 -16.87 19.85 -2.26
C ILE A 88 -17.05 21.21 -2.94
N GLN A 89 -18.12 21.38 -3.73
CA GLN A 89 -18.43 22.66 -4.38
C GLN A 89 -19.15 23.65 -3.45
N LYS A 90 -19.53 23.24 -2.23
CA LYS A 90 -20.28 24.08 -1.28
C LYS A 90 -19.39 24.45 -0.10
N PRO A 91 -18.92 25.71 0.01
CA PRO A 91 -18.07 26.15 1.12
C PRO A 91 -18.65 25.93 2.52
N ALA A 92 -19.98 26.02 2.66
CA ALA A 92 -20.66 25.75 3.93
C ALA A 92 -20.49 24.30 4.40
N ASP A 93 -20.59 23.34 3.46
CA ASP A 93 -20.39 21.92 3.76
C ASP A 93 -18.93 21.67 4.17
N LEU A 94 -17.97 22.28 3.47
CA LEU A 94 -16.54 22.18 3.80
C LEU A 94 -16.23 22.69 5.21
N THR A 95 -16.75 23.86 5.56
CA THR A 95 -16.56 24.46 6.90
C THR A 95 -17.04 23.52 8.01
N ALA A 96 -18.17 22.85 7.80
CA ALA A 96 -18.74 21.93 8.78
C ALA A 96 -17.88 20.67 8.96
N VAL A 97 -17.44 20.04 7.87
CA VAL A 97 -16.73 18.75 7.95
C VAL A 97 -15.25 18.88 8.30
N LEU A 98 -14.61 20.01 7.97
CA LEU A 98 -13.18 20.23 8.22
C LEU A 98 -12.86 20.55 9.69
N LYS A 99 -13.88 20.83 10.51
CA LYS A 99 -13.68 21.19 11.92
C LYS A 99 -13.01 20.05 12.69
N GLY A 100 -11.83 20.34 13.26
CA GLY A 100 -11.07 19.38 14.06
C GLY A 100 -10.38 18.29 13.26
N ALA A 101 -10.24 18.46 11.94
CA ALA A 101 -9.42 17.58 11.11
C ALA A 101 -7.94 17.97 11.20
N ASP A 102 -7.08 16.97 11.38
CA ASP A 102 -5.62 17.19 11.44
C ASP A 102 -5.00 17.09 10.04
N ALA A 103 -5.56 16.25 9.18
CA ALA A 103 -5.08 16.02 7.83
C ALA A 103 -6.22 15.79 6.83
N VAL A 104 -5.97 16.15 5.57
CA VAL A 104 -6.88 15.91 4.45
C VAL A 104 -6.15 15.20 3.32
N ILE A 105 -6.75 14.15 2.77
CA ILE A 105 -6.37 13.56 1.48
C ILE A 105 -7.52 13.76 0.50
N SER A 106 -7.27 14.47 -0.61
CA SER A 106 -8.22 14.56 -1.72
C SER A 106 -7.89 13.59 -2.84
N CYS A 107 -8.81 12.64 -3.07
CA CYS A 107 -8.86 11.76 -4.21
C CYS A 107 -9.97 12.16 -5.21
N VAL A 108 -10.46 13.40 -5.13
CA VAL A 108 -11.55 13.88 -5.99
C VAL A 108 -11.04 14.11 -7.40
N GLY A 109 -11.58 13.33 -8.34
CA GLY A 109 -11.31 13.44 -9.76
C GLY A 109 -12.50 12.95 -10.58
N VAL A 110 -12.83 13.67 -11.66
CA VAL A 110 -13.91 13.33 -12.59
C VAL A 110 -13.46 13.44 -14.04
N PHE A 111 -14.15 12.67 -14.89
CA PHE A 111 -14.10 12.80 -16.34
C PHE A 111 -15.45 13.30 -16.84
N GLY A 112 -15.46 14.08 -17.92
CA GLY A 112 -16.67 14.67 -18.48
C GLY A 112 -16.34 15.76 -19.49
N SER A 113 -17.18 16.80 -19.57
CA SER A 113 -16.86 17.98 -20.38
C SER A 113 -15.62 18.70 -19.84
N ASN A 114 -14.91 19.43 -20.70
CA ASN A 114 -13.72 20.19 -20.28
C ASN A 114 -14.02 21.16 -19.14
N GLU A 115 -15.14 21.89 -19.21
CA GLU A 115 -15.57 22.80 -18.14
C GLU A 115 -15.85 22.06 -16.83
N TYR A 116 -16.55 20.93 -16.88
CA TYR A 116 -16.85 20.13 -15.69
C TYR A 116 -15.57 19.55 -15.07
N MET A 117 -14.64 19.08 -15.89
CA MET A 117 -13.34 18.59 -15.42
C MET A 117 -12.52 19.72 -14.79
N ARG A 118 -12.44 20.89 -15.41
CA ARG A 118 -11.73 22.05 -14.85
C ARG A 118 -12.32 22.48 -13.50
N ARG A 119 -13.66 22.57 -13.45
CA ARG A 119 -14.40 22.97 -12.24
C ARG A 119 -14.18 22.02 -11.07
N ILE A 120 -14.30 20.71 -11.30
CA ILE A 120 -14.20 19.72 -10.21
C ILE A 120 -12.75 19.35 -9.89
N ASN A 121 -11.91 19.11 -10.90
CA ASN A 121 -10.52 18.70 -10.68
C ASN A 121 -9.65 19.87 -10.22
N GLY A 122 -10.02 21.11 -10.57
CA GLY A 122 -9.35 22.35 -10.19
C GLY A 122 -10.12 23.13 -9.13
N ASP A 123 -11.11 23.93 -9.55
CA ASP A 123 -11.72 24.96 -8.69
C ASP A 123 -12.23 24.38 -7.35
N ALA A 124 -12.91 23.24 -7.36
CA ALA A 124 -13.42 22.60 -6.15
C ALA A 124 -12.30 22.06 -5.24
N ASN A 125 -11.22 21.50 -5.81
CA ASN A 125 -10.07 21.03 -5.04
C ASN A 125 -9.23 22.18 -4.49
N ALA A 126 -9.11 23.29 -5.23
CA ALA A 126 -8.47 24.51 -4.76
C ALA A 126 -9.24 25.13 -3.58
N ALA A 127 -10.57 25.22 -3.69
CA ALA A 127 -11.44 25.67 -2.61
C ALA A 127 -11.36 24.75 -1.37
N LEU A 128 -11.22 23.43 -1.58
CA LEU A 128 -10.97 22.49 -0.50
C LEU A 128 -9.64 22.75 0.21
N ALA A 129 -8.55 22.94 -0.54
CA ALA A 129 -7.23 23.24 0.04
C ALA A 129 -7.26 24.56 0.84
N GLU A 130 -7.88 25.60 0.29
CA GLU A 130 -8.07 26.89 0.98
C GLU A 130 -8.90 26.73 2.27
N SER A 131 -10.04 26.05 2.19
CA SER A 131 -10.93 25.83 3.33
C SER A 131 -10.26 24.99 4.41
N ALA A 132 -9.48 23.98 4.03
CA ALA A 132 -8.73 23.14 4.97
C ALA A 132 -7.66 23.96 5.71
N ALA A 133 -6.92 24.81 5.00
CA ALA A 133 -5.95 25.70 5.62
C ALA A 133 -6.62 26.71 6.56
N ALA A 134 -7.77 27.28 6.16
CA ALA A 134 -8.55 28.19 7.01
C ALA A 134 -9.11 27.49 8.27
N ALA A 135 -9.42 26.19 8.18
CA ALA A 135 -9.87 25.38 9.32
C ALA A 135 -8.71 24.92 10.24
N GLY A 136 -7.45 25.23 9.90
CA GLY A 136 -6.28 24.87 10.69
C GLY A 136 -5.80 23.43 10.46
N VAL A 137 -6.18 22.78 9.37
CA VAL A 137 -5.66 21.47 8.97
C VAL A 137 -4.14 21.55 8.84
N GLY A 138 -3.43 20.61 9.45
CA GLY A 138 -1.97 20.61 9.49
C GLY A 138 -1.34 20.09 8.20
N ARG A 139 -1.96 19.10 7.54
CA ARG A 139 -1.41 18.43 6.35
C ARG A 139 -2.44 18.23 5.25
N PHE A 140 -1.99 18.36 4.00
CA PHE A 140 -2.87 18.17 2.84
C PHE A 140 -2.20 17.36 1.75
N VAL A 141 -2.87 16.32 1.29
CA VAL A 141 -2.40 15.50 0.17
C VAL A 141 -3.41 15.56 -0.97
N TYR A 142 -2.91 15.81 -2.19
CA TYR A 142 -3.71 15.80 -3.40
C TYR A 142 -3.25 14.70 -4.36
N VAL A 143 -4.17 13.82 -4.74
CA VAL A 143 -3.94 12.84 -5.80
C VAL A 143 -4.22 13.51 -7.15
N SER A 144 -3.15 13.98 -7.78
CA SER A 144 -3.16 14.60 -9.10
C SER A 144 -2.98 13.53 -10.20
N ALA A 145 -2.38 13.91 -11.33
CA ALA A 145 -1.98 13.01 -12.40
C ALA A 145 -0.71 13.54 -13.07
N HIS A 146 0.12 12.62 -13.56
CA HIS A 146 1.22 12.97 -14.42
C HIS A 146 0.68 13.52 -15.76
N THR A 147 1.20 14.66 -16.20
CA THR A 147 0.75 15.31 -17.43
C THR A 147 1.44 14.70 -18.64
N PHE A 148 0.69 13.92 -19.42
CA PHE A 148 1.13 13.43 -20.71
C PHE A 148 0.74 14.42 -21.81
N ARG A 149 1.71 15.01 -22.53
CA ARG A 149 1.44 16.06 -23.52
C ARG A 149 0.38 15.66 -24.58
N PRO A 150 0.39 14.44 -25.14
CA PRO A 150 -0.65 14.01 -26.10
C PRO A 150 -2.04 13.89 -25.46
N VAL A 151 -2.13 13.41 -24.21
CA VAL A 151 -3.40 13.27 -23.49
C VAL A 151 -3.92 14.63 -23.01
N ALA A 152 -3.02 15.53 -22.65
CA ALA A 152 -3.35 16.89 -22.25
C ALA A 152 -4.02 17.69 -23.38
N ALA A 153 -3.66 17.42 -24.64
CA ALA A 153 -4.34 18.00 -25.79
C ALA A 153 -5.80 17.52 -25.95
N ILE A 154 -6.13 16.31 -25.47
CA ILE A 154 -7.45 15.69 -25.63
C ILE A 154 -8.36 16.00 -24.43
N ALA A 155 -7.79 16.20 -23.24
CA ALA A 155 -8.53 16.53 -22.02
C ALA A 155 -7.93 17.78 -21.32
N PRO A 156 -7.86 18.94 -21.99
CA PRO A 156 -7.19 20.12 -21.45
C PRO A 156 -7.79 20.57 -20.11
N GLY A 157 -9.12 20.54 -19.96
CA GLY A 157 -9.78 20.92 -18.70
C GLY A 157 -9.44 19.98 -17.53
N TYR A 158 -9.09 18.72 -17.80
CA TYR A 158 -8.63 17.80 -16.77
C TYR A 158 -7.28 18.23 -16.19
N PHE A 159 -6.29 18.45 -17.06
CA PHE A 159 -4.93 18.79 -16.63
C PHE A 159 -4.80 20.25 -16.15
N GLU A 160 -5.51 21.18 -16.77
CA GLU A 160 -5.62 22.56 -16.27
C GLU A 160 -6.22 22.57 -14.86
N GLY A 161 -7.31 21.82 -14.65
CA GLY A 161 -7.90 21.65 -13.33
C GLY A 161 -6.91 21.07 -12.33
N LYS A 162 -6.21 19.97 -12.68
CA LYS A 162 -5.16 19.38 -11.83
C LYS A 162 -4.10 20.42 -11.46
N ALA A 163 -3.58 21.19 -12.42
CA ALA A 163 -2.57 22.22 -12.17
C ALA A 163 -3.07 23.34 -11.24
N ILE A 164 -4.33 23.78 -11.36
CA ILE A 164 -4.95 24.76 -10.46
C ILE A 164 -4.98 24.22 -9.02
N ALA A 165 -5.40 22.97 -8.83
CA ALA A 165 -5.43 22.35 -7.52
C ALA A 165 -4.03 22.18 -6.92
N GLU A 166 -3.04 21.76 -7.72
CA GLU A 166 -1.65 21.64 -7.28
C GLU A 166 -1.08 22.98 -6.80
N ALA A 167 -1.32 24.06 -7.56
CA ALA A 167 -0.90 25.41 -7.18
C ALA A 167 -1.55 25.86 -5.87
N ALA A 168 -2.83 25.53 -5.66
CA ALA A 168 -3.53 25.82 -4.41
C ALA A 168 -2.91 25.06 -3.22
N VAL A 169 -2.62 23.77 -3.37
CA VAL A 169 -1.95 22.99 -2.31
C VAL A 169 -0.61 23.60 -1.96
N GLY A 170 0.21 23.97 -2.95
CA GLY A 170 1.48 24.63 -2.69
C GLY A 170 1.34 25.98 -2.00
N LYS A 171 0.40 26.81 -2.45
CA LYS A 171 0.11 28.11 -1.82
C LYS A 171 -0.31 27.97 -0.34
N PHE A 172 -1.20 27.03 -0.04
CA PHE A 172 -1.84 26.94 1.27
C PHE A 172 -1.07 26.06 2.27
N PHE A 173 -0.34 25.05 1.81
CA PHE A 173 0.34 24.10 2.71
C PHE A 173 1.87 24.08 2.56
N GLY A 174 2.43 24.55 1.43
CA GLY A 174 3.88 24.45 1.18
C GLY A 174 4.39 23.04 1.47
N SER A 175 5.46 22.93 2.27
CA SER A 175 6.07 21.67 2.71
C SER A 175 5.17 20.74 3.52
N ASN A 176 4.06 21.24 4.09
CA ASN A 176 3.04 20.40 4.72
C ASN A 176 2.01 19.84 3.72
N GLY A 177 2.17 20.22 2.45
CA GLY A 177 1.37 19.77 1.33
C GLY A 177 2.14 18.74 0.51
N CYS A 178 1.41 17.76 -0.03
CA CYS A 178 1.94 16.79 -0.96
C CYS A 178 1.05 16.62 -2.18
N VAL A 179 1.65 16.61 -3.36
CA VAL A 179 0.99 16.32 -4.63
C VAL A 179 1.55 15.01 -5.18
N LEU A 180 0.69 14.00 -5.30
CA LEU A 180 1.04 12.76 -6.00
C LEU A 180 0.69 12.93 -7.47
N ARG A 181 1.67 12.74 -8.36
CA ARG A 181 1.48 12.75 -9.82
C ARG A 181 1.67 11.34 -10.40
N PRO A 182 0.78 10.39 -10.08
CA PRO A 182 0.89 9.06 -10.66
C PRO A 182 0.64 9.13 -12.18
N PRO A 183 1.27 8.22 -12.96
CA PRO A 183 0.91 7.97 -14.34
C PRO A 183 -0.42 7.20 -14.37
N ALA A 184 -0.59 6.23 -15.28
CA ALA A 184 -1.77 5.37 -15.22
C ALA A 184 -1.77 4.54 -13.92
N ILE A 185 -2.91 4.53 -13.22
CA ILE A 185 -3.13 3.77 -11.99
C ILE A 185 -3.85 2.47 -12.33
N TYR A 186 -3.31 1.33 -11.91
CA TYR A 186 -3.94 0.03 -12.10
C TYR A 186 -4.39 -0.63 -10.81
N GLY A 187 -5.33 -1.56 -10.94
CA GLY A 187 -5.90 -2.31 -9.83
C GLY A 187 -7.33 -2.74 -10.13
N THR A 188 -7.95 -3.42 -9.18
CA THR A 188 -9.34 -3.85 -9.31
C THR A 188 -10.26 -2.73 -8.85
N ARG A 189 -11.07 -2.18 -9.77
CA ARG A 189 -12.11 -1.18 -9.47
C ARG A 189 -13.46 -1.88 -9.32
N ALA A 190 -14.07 -1.79 -8.14
CA ALA A 190 -15.48 -2.14 -7.98
C ALA A 190 -16.33 -1.08 -8.71
N ILE A 191 -17.09 -1.49 -9.72
CA ILE A 191 -18.04 -0.62 -10.46
C ILE A 191 -19.45 -0.80 -9.88
N SER A 192 -19.78 -2.00 -9.39
CA SER A 192 -21.04 -2.32 -8.71
C SER A 192 -20.86 -3.50 -7.74
N LYS A 193 -21.90 -3.87 -6.98
CA LYS A 193 -21.91 -5.06 -6.10
C LYS A 193 -21.52 -6.37 -6.79
N HIS A 194 -21.61 -6.44 -8.12
CA HIS A 194 -21.38 -7.66 -8.89
C HIS A 194 -20.33 -7.52 -10.00
N VAL A 195 -19.81 -6.32 -10.25
CA VAL A 195 -18.85 -6.06 -11.34
C VAL A 195 -17.61 -5.36 -10.81
N SER A 196 -16.49 -6.06 -10.87
CA SER A 196 -15.16 -5.53 -10.64
C SER A 196 -14.41 -5.48 -11.97
N LEU A 197 -13.87 -4.33 -12.35
CA LEU A 197 -13.04 -4.17 -13.54
C LEU A 197 -11.57 -4.38 -13.15
N PRO A 198 -10.93 -5.50 -13.53
CA PRO A 198 -9.52 -5.73 -13.26
C PRO A 198 -8.70 -4.93 -14.29
N LEU A 199 -8.49 -3.63 -14.05
CA LEU A 199 -7.61 -2.80 -14.88
C LEU A 199 -6.15 -3.31 -14.88
N GLY A 200 -5.81 -4.23 -13.98
CA GLY A 200 -4.51 -4.89 -13.91
C GLY A 200 -4.25 -5.99 -14.95
N LEU A 201 -5.25 -6.44 -15.73
CA LEU A 201 -5.04 -7.52 -16.72
C LEU A 201 -4.26 -7.04 -17.97
N VAL A 202 -4.18 -5.72 -18.21
CA VAL A 202 -3.47 -5.12 -19.35
C VAL A 202 -2.15 -4.45 -18.91
N GLY A 203 -2.06 -3.94 -17.68
CA GLY A 203 -0.93 -3.12 -17.24
C GLY A 203 0.35 -3.85 -16.84
N VAL A 204 0.23 -5.09 -16.35
CA VAL A 204 1.36 -5.82 -15.76
C VAL A 204 2.33 -6.41 -16.80
N PRO A 205 1.89 -6.97 -17.94
CA PRO A 205 2.81 -7.40 -19.00
C PRO A 205 3.59 -6.22 -19.61
N LEU A 206 2.97 -5.02 -19.68
CA LEU A 206 3.64 -3.81 -20.17
C LEU A 206 4.63 -3.24 -19.16
N GLY A 207 4.23 -3.09 -17.88
CA GLY A 207 5.09 -2.50 -16.83
C GLY A 207 6.43 -3.22 -16.64
N THR A 208 6.46 -4.55 -16.82
CA THR A 208 7.68 -5.38 -16.77
C THR A 208 8.64 -5.10 -17.92
N LEU A 209 8.11 -4.83 -19.12
CA LEU A 209 8.92 -4.53 -20.28
C LEU A 209 9.60 -3.15 -20.12
N PHE A 210 8.92 -2.18 -19.51
CA PHE A 210 9.39 -0.78 -19.38
C PHE A 210 10.30 -0.49 -18.18
N SER A 211 10.45 -1.41 -17.23
CA SER A 211 11.26 -1.21 -16.02
C SER A 211 12.73 -1.64 -16.17
N THR A 212 13.15 -2.06 -17.37
CA THR A 212 14.55 -2.42 -17.67
C THR A 212 15.37 -1.21 -18.19
N GLY A 213 16.66 -1.14 -17.85
CA GLY A 213 17.56 -0.05 -18.27
C GLY A 213 17.60 0.24 -19.79
N PRO A 214 17.62 -0.77 -20.68
CA PRO A 214 17.56 -0.57 -22.12
C PRO A 214 16.24 0.06 -22.61
N MET A 215 15.11 -0.31 -21.99
CA MET A 215 13.80 0.23 -22.35
C MET A 215 13.56 1.64 -21.80
N ARG A 216 14.18 2.02 -20.67
CA ARG A 216 14.24 3.42 -20.21
C ARG A 216 14.93 4.33 -21.25
N ALA A 217 16.01 3.85 -21.87
CA ALA A 217 16.70 4.59 -22.93
C ALA A 217 15.88 4.67 -24.23
N VAL A 218 15.16 3.61 -24.59
CA VAL A 218 14.23 3.60 -25.74
C VAL A 218 13.03 4.52 -25.50
N ALA A 219 12.45 4.53 -24.30
CA ALA A 219 11.37 5.45 -23.94
C ALA A 219 11.85 6.91 -24.03
N ALA A 220 13.04 7.23 -23.53
CA ALA A 220 13.63 8.57 -23.68
C ALA A 220 13.87 8.96 -25.15
N ALA A 221 14.24 8.00 -26.01
CA ALA A 221 14.47 8.22 -27.44
C ALA A 221 13.19 8.43 -28.27
N LEU A 222 12.03 7.97 -27.78
CA LEU A 222 10.74 8.07 -28.49
C LEU A 222 9.98 9.39 -28.22
N GLY A 223 10.54 10.31 -27.43
CA GLY A 223 9.95 11.62 -27.18
C GLY A 223 8.52 11.50 -26.58
N PRO A 224 7.52 12.27 -27.07
CA PRO A 224 6.15 12.27 -26.51
C PRO A 224 5.42 10.92 -26.50
N ILE A 225 5.89 9.94 -27.30
CA ILE A 225 5.36 8.56 -27.31
C ILE A 225 5.95 7.75 -26.14
N GLY A 226 7.18 8.06 -25.73
CA GLY A 226 7.83 7.45 -24.56
C GLY A 226 7.14 7.77 -23.24
N ASP A 227 6.52 8.95 -23.12
CA ASP A 227 5.76 9.30 -21.91
C ASP A 227 4.56 8.34 -21.72
N LEU A 228 3.93 7.86 -22.79
CA LEU A 228 2.84 6.87 -22.72
C LEU A 228 3.31 5.48 -22.22
N MET A 229 4.62 5.21 -22.31
CA MET A 229 5.26 3.98 -21.87
C MET A 229 5.73 4.04 -20.39
N MET A 230 5.42 5.11 -19.67
CA MET A 230 5.74 5.22 -18.24
C MET A 230 5.15 4.04 -17.45
N PRO A 231 5.91 3.45 -16.52
CA PRO A 231 5.45 2.31 -15.74
C PRO A 231 4.20 2.68 -14.94
N TRP A 232 3.16 1.87 -15.07
CA TRP A 232 1.92 2.07 -14.34
C TRP A 232 2.15 1.85 -12.84
N VAL A 233 1.44 2.60 -12.01
CA VAL A 233 1.55 2.51 -10.55
C VAL A 233 0.31 1.80 -9.98
N SER A 234 0.51 0.95 -8.97
CA SER A 234 -0.63 0.27 -8.35
C SER A 234 -1.44 1.27 -7.51
N VAL A 235 -2.76 1.08 -7.49
CA VAL A 235 -3.65 1.91 -6.65
C VAL A 235 -3.31 1.81 -5.16
N ASP A 236 -2.78 0.66 -4.72
CA ASP A 236 -2.35 0.44 -3.35
C ASP A 236 -1.08 1.25 -3.04
N ALA A 237 -0.13 1.37 -3.99
CA ALA A 237 1.05 2.23 -3.82
C ALA A 237 0.69 3.72 -3.74
N VAL A 238 -0.23 4.21 -4.58
CA VAL A 238 -0.73 5.60 -4.49
C VAL A 238 -1.38 5.86 -3.13
N ALA A 239 -2.15 4.89 -2.63
CA ALA A 239 -2.80 4.99 -1.33
C ALA A 239 -1.79 5.01 -0.18
N ASP A 240 -0.86 4.07 -0.16
CA ASP A 240 0.17 3.96 0.87
C ASP A 240 1.08 5.20 0.89
N ALA A 241 1.49 5.72 -0.27
CA ALA A 241 2.26 6.96 -0.34
C ALA A 241 1.49 8.18 0.19
N ALA A 242 0.18 8.28 -0.10
CA ALA A 242 -0.65 9.37 0.40
C ALA A 242 -0.80 9.32 1.94
N VAL A 243 -1.04 8.14 2.51
CA VAL A 243 -1.13 7.96 3.96
C VAL A 243 0.24 8.15 4.63
N ALA A 244 1.32 7.67 4.01
CA ALA A 244 2.68 7.85 4.52
C ALA A 244 3.03 9.33 4.72
N HIS A 245 2.64 10.21 3.80
CA HIS A 245 2.91 11.64 3.94
C HIS A 245 2.13 12.27 5.11
N VAL A 246 0.90 11.84 5.35
CA VAL A 246 0.09 12.31 6.48
C VAL A 246 0.71 11.91 7.82
N VAL A 247 1.20 10.67 7.92
CA VAL A 247 1.79 10.11 9.15
C VAL A 247 3.24 10.56 9.37
N GLY A 248 4.05 10.65 8.32
CA GLY A 248 5.49 10.87 8.40
C GLY A 248 5.94 12.29 8.78
N GLY A 249 5.03 13.27 8.82
CA GLY A 249 5.36 14.65 9.12
C GLY A 249 5.71 14.95 10.58
N ASP A 250 5.73 13.95 11.47
CA ASP A 250 6.04 14.13 12.90
C ASP A 250 7.55 14.01 13.20
N GLY A 251 8.38 13.68 12.20
CA GLY A 251 9.79 13.31 12.38
C GLY A 251 10.84 14.36 12.00
N ASN A 252 10.49 15.44 11.29
CA ASN A 252 11.48 16.47 10.93
C ASN A 252 10.81 17.82 10.64
N GLY A 253 10.59 18.62 11.69
CA GLY A 253 10.07 19.99 11.57
C GLY A 253 9.13 20.39 12.70
N GLY A 254 9.70 20.78 13.84
CA GLY A 254 9.05 21.60 14.87
C GLY A 254 7.78 21.03 15.51
N GLY A 255 7.91 20.50 16.73
CA GLY A 255 6.76 20.17 17.56
C GLY A 255 5.79 21.34 17.65
N ARG A 256 4.55 21.14 17.20
CA ARG A 256 3.42 22.01 17.50
C ARG A 256 2.36 21.17 18.18
N GLY A 257 2.29 21.28 19.50
CA GLY A 257 1.20 20.73 20.28
C GLY A 257 -0.14 21.40 19.91
N PRO A 258 -1.27 20.79 20.27
CA PRO A 258 -2.59 21.28 19.93
C PRO A 258 -2.86 22.60 20.67
N GLY A 259 -2.94 23.72 19.94
CA GLY A 259 -3.40 25.00 20.50
C GLY A 259 -2.63 26.28 20.13
N GLY A 260 -1.55 26.21 19.33
CA GLY A 260 -0.81 27.41 18.90
C GLY A 260 -1.51 28.15 17.76
N LYS A 261 -2.00 29.37 18.02
CA LYS A 261 -2.44 30.31 16.97
C LYS A 261 -1.32 30.50 15.93
N ALA A 262 -1.71 30.55 14.66
CA ALA A 262 -0.81 30.82 13.56
C ALA A 262 -0.38 32.29 13.59
N ASP A 263 0.69 32.59 14.33
CA ASP A 263 1.41 33.83 14.15
C ASP A 263 2.16 33.76 12.81
N GLY A 264 1.94 34.79 12.00
CA GLY A 264 2.49 34.91 10.66
C GLY A 264 4.00 35.03 10.66
N ASP A 265 4.58 34.57 9.55
CA ASP A 265 6.00 34.61 9.20
C ASP A 265 6.83 33.37 9.61
N THR A 266 6.68 32.31 8.82
CA THR A 266 7.75 31.34 8.54
C THR A 266 7.62 30.95 7.09
N SER A 267 8.67 31.14 6.30
CA SER A 267 8.81 30.69 4.91
C SER A 267 8.30 29.25 4.76
N LYS A 268 7.07 29.07 4.26
CA LYS A 268 6.52 27.76 3.91
C LYS A 268 7.44 27.20 2.82
N GLY A 269 8.17 26.12 3.12
CA GLY A 269 8.96 25.43 2.10
C GLY A 269 8.09 25.00 0.92
N ASP A 270 8.72 24.60 -0.19
CA ASP A 270 7.99 24.18 -1.39
C ASP A 270 7.13 22.93 -1.12
N VAL A 271 6.06 22.80 -1.89
CA VAL A 271 5.18 21.62 -1.86
C VAL A 271 5.94 20.36 -2.23
N VAL A 272 5.69 19.28 -1.50
CA VAL A 272 6.27 17.98 -1.83
C VAL A 272 5.56 17.44 -3.08
N ILE A 273 6.32 17.10 -4.11
CA ILE A 273 5.78 16.48 -5.33
C ILE A 273 6.34 15.07 -5.40
N LEU A 274 5.48 14.06 -5.47
CA LEU A 274 5.86 12.66 -5.65
C LEU A 274 5.46 12.23 -7.05
N ASP A 275 6.44 11.90 -7.87
CA ASP A 275 6.24 11.24 -9.15
C ASP A 275 6.17 9.70 -8.98
N TRP A 276 6.16 8.95 -10.07
CA TRP A 276 5.91 7.51 -10.02
C TRP A 276 6.97 6.73 -9.23
N GLU A 277 8.25 7.15 -9.29
CA GLU A 277 9.34 6.47 -8.61
C GLU A 277 9.28 6.80 -7.11
N ASP A 278 9.03 8.06 -6.79
CA ASP A 278 8.83 8.52 -5.41
C ASP A 278 7.60 7.88 -4.75
N ILE A 279 6.48 7.73 -5.47
CA ILE A 279 5.27 7.06 -4.97
C ILE A 279 5.59 5.61 -4.61
N ASN A 280 6.26 4.87 -5.50
CA ASN A 280 6.61 3.47 -5.23
C ASN A 280 7.60 3.35 -4.06
N ASN A 281 8.56 4.26 -3.96
CA ASN A 281 9.53 4.29 -2.87
C ASN A 281 8.87 4.63 -1.52
N ALA A 282 7.99 5.64 -1.49
CA ALA A 282 7.23 6.02 -0.30
C ALA A 282 6.31 4.89 0.14
N ALA A 283 5.57 4.29 -0.79
CA ALA A 283 4.72 3.13 -0.51
C ALA A 283 5.53 1.96 0.06
N ALA A 284 6.64 1.59 -0.60
CA ALA A 284 7.48 0.49 -0.14
C ALA A 284 8.05 0.71 1.27
N ARG A 285 8.46 1.94 1.60
CA ARG A 285 8.91 2.30 2.96
C ARG A 285 7.76 2.23 3.96
N PHE A 286 6.58 2.72 3.57
CA PHE A 286 5.41 2.73 4.45
C PHE A 286 4.88 1.33 4.73
N SER A 287 4.83 0.45 3.71
CA SER A 287 4.41 -0.94 3.91
C SER A 287 5.31 -1.71 4.89
N LEU A 288 6.60 -1.35 5.00
CA LEU A 288 7.53 -1.93 5.96
C LEU A 288 7.27 -1.51 7.42
N THR A 289 6.42 -0.49 7.65
CA THR A 289 5.99 -0.12 9.01
C THR A 289 5.00 -1.12 9.60
N LEU A 290 4.36 -1.92 8.75
CA LEU A 290 3.48 -3.01 9.17
C LEU A 290 4.27 -4.32 9.28
N PRO A 291 3.95 -5.15 10.28
CA PRO A 291 4.51 -6.50 10.33
C PRO A 291 4.03 -7.32 9.11
N PRO A 292 4.88 -8.22 8.58
CA PRO A 292 4.48 -9.12 7.52
C PRO A 292 3.32 -10.00 7.98
N GLN A 293 2.40 -10.32 7.07
CA GLN A 293 1.30 -11.22 7.37
C GLN A 293 1.70 -12.69 7.31
N VAL A 294 2.70 -12.97 6.48
CA VAL A 294 3.20 -14.31 6.24
C VAL A 294 4.72 -14.24 6.13
N THR A 295 5.42 -15.15 6.79
CA THR A 295 6.85 -15.41 6.53
C THR A 295 6.96 -16.73 5.79
N LEU A 296 7.57 -16.72 4.60
CA LEU A 296 7.76 -17.90 3.78
C LEU A 296 9.22 -18.34 3.79
N PHE A 297 9.43 -19.61 4.09
CA PHE A 297 10.73 -20.27 3.99
C PHE A 297 10.85 -20.98 2.64
N TRP A 298 11.85 -20.60 1.86
CA TRP A 298 12.08 -21.15 0.52
C TRP A 298 13.57 -21.44 0.30
N ASP A 299 13.87 -22.36 -0.62
CA ASP A 299 15.23 -22.84 -0.90
C ASP A 299 15.84 -22.13 -2.11
N GLY A 300 16.73 -21.15 -1.86
CA GLY A 300 17.46 -20.41 -2.88
C GLY A 300 18.44 -21.23 -3.71
N GLY A 301 18.86 -22.39 -3.22
CA GLY A 301 19.71 -23.33 -3.96
C GLY A 301 18.93 -24.13 -5.02
N CYS A 302 17.59 -24.04 -5.05
CA CYS A 302 16.75 -24.77 -6.00
C CYS A 302 16.28 -23.86 -7.14
N PRO A 303 16.75 -24.06 -8.40
CA PRO A 303 16.39 -23.18 -9.51
C PRO A 303 14.88 -23.05 -9.77
N LEU A 304 14.11 -24.11 -9.53
CA LEU A 304 12.66 -24.10 -9.67
C LEU A 304 11.98 -23.21 -8.61
N CYS A 305 12.39 -23.36 -7.35
CA CYS A 305 11.89 -22.53 -6.25
C CYS A 305 12.32 -21.08 -6.44
N SER A 306 13.58 -20.81 -6.79
CA SER A 306 14.07 -19.45 -7.02
C SER A 306 13.30 -18.73 -8.12
N ARG A 307 12.95 -19.42 -9.22
CA ARG A 307 12.14 -18.83 -10.29
C ARG A 307 10.71 -18.53 -9.84
N GLU A 308 10.07 -19.46 -9.13
CA GLU A 308 8.72 -19.28 -8.60
C GLU A 308 8.66 -18.13 -7.57
N ILE A 309 9.60 -18.11 -6.63
CA ILE A 309 9.66 -17.08 -5.60
C ILE A 309 10.03 -15.71 -6.18
N ALA A 310 10.90 -15.64 -7.20
CA ALA A 310 11.16 -14.40 -7.90
C ALA A 310 9.88 -13.81 -8.52
N TYR A 311 9.04 -14.67 -9.12
CA TYR A 311 7.74 -14.25 -9.64
C TYR A 311 6.80 -13.75 -8.54
N TYR A 312 6.69 -14.44 -7.40
CA TYR A 312 5.84 -13.97 -6.31
C TYR A 312 6.36 -12.71 -5.62
N LYS A 313 7.68 -12.57 -5.39
CA LYS A 313 8.31 -11.35 -4.88
C LYS A 313 8.01 -10.15 -5.78
N TRP A 314 8.02 -10.36 -7.08
CA TRP A 314 7.68 -9.33 -8.05
C TRP A 314 6.20 -8.90 -7.96
N LEU A 315 5.28 -9.82 -7.60
CA LEU A 315 3.86 -9.50 -7.35
C LEU A 315 3.60 -8.87 -5.97
N ASP A 316 4.46 -9.09 -4.98
CA ASP A 316 4.32 -8.62 -3.60
C ASP A 316 4.65 -7.13 -3.43
N THR A 317 3.94 -6.29 -4.19
CA THR A 317 4.09 -4.82 -4.16
C THR A 317 3.80 -4.21 -2.78
N SER A 318 2.91 -4.83 -2.01
CA SER A 318 2.53 -4.40 -0.66
C SER A 318 3.47 -4.93 0.44
N ARG A 319 4.52 -5.68 0.07
CA ARG A 319 5.53 -6.27 0.97
C ARG A 319 4.91 -6.98 2.19
N ARG A 320 3.87 -7.77 1.93
CA ARG A 320 3.09 -8.46 2.97
C ARG A 320 3.66 -9.81 3.34
N VAL A 321 4.60 -10.30 2.52
CA VAL A 321 5.28 -11.57 2.73
C VAL A 321 6.74 -11.29 3.05
N ASP A 322 7.23 -11.83 4.16
CA ASP A 322 8.65 -11.92 4.44
C ASP A 322 9.23 -13.16 3.76
N TRP A 323 10.28 -13.00 2.97
CA TRP A 323 10.80 -14.05 2.09
C TRP A 323 12.17 -14.53 2.60
N VAL A 324 12.18 -15.63 3.34
CA VAL A 324 13.38 -16.16 3.99
C VAL A 324 14.00 -17.26 3.13
N ASP A 325 15.19 -16.99 2.58
CA ASP A 325 16.00 -17.98 1.89
C ASP A 325 16.75 -18.86 2.90
N ILE A 326 16.33 -20.12 3.01
CA ILE A 326 16.91 -21.09 3.94
C ILE A 326 18.26 -21.64 3.45
N HIS A 327 18.61 -21.45 2.17
CA HIS A 327 19.90 -21.85 1.66
C HIS A 327 20.99 -20.87 2.10
N ALA A 328 20.67 -19.59 2.09
CA ALA A 328 21.57 -18.53 2.55
C ALA A 328 21.60 -18.37 4.08
N ALA A 329 20.47 -18.62 4.75
CA ALA A 329 20.30 -18.39 6.18
C ALA A 329 19.52 -19.53 6.88
N PRO A 330 20.10 -20.76 6.97
CA PRO A 330 19.44 -21.91 7.57
C PRO A 330 19.11 -21.73 9.06
N GLU A 331 19.86 -20.91 9.79
CA GLU A 331 19.68 -20.60 11.21
C GLU A 331 18.33 -19.92 11.51
N LYS A 332 17.71 -19.27 10.51
CA LYS A 332 16.39 -18.62 10.66
C LYS A 332 15.24 -19.61 10.86
N LEU A 333 15.47 -20.92 10.70
CA LEU A 333 14.49 -21.97 10.94
C LEU A 333 14.39 -22.37 12.42
N GLU A 334 15.46 -22.17 13.21
CA GLU A 334 15.56 -22.64 14.60
C GLU A 334 14.47 -22.08 15.54
N PRO A 335 14.10 -20.78 15.48
CA PRO A 335 13.08 -20.22 16.37
C PRO A 335 11.70 -20.88 16.22
N TYR A 336 11.48 -21.59 15.12
CA TYR A 336 10.22 -22.21 14.75
C TYR A 336 10.25 -23.74 14.85
N GLY A 337 11.38 -24.32 15.29
CA GLY A 337 11.54 -25.78 15.43
C GLY A 337 11.52 -26.52 14.09
N ILE A 338 11.79 -25.85 12.97
CA ILE A 338 11.82 -26.47 11.65
C ILE A 338 13.25 -26.97 11.37
N THR A 339 13.41 -28.26 11.09
CA THR A 339 14.72 -28.80 10.69
C THR A 339 15.01 -28.50 9.22
N SER A 340 16.28 -28.29 8.85
CA SER A 340 16.64 -28.02 7.45
C SER A 340 16.24 -29.16 6.52
N SER A 341 16.31 -30.41 6.99
CA SER A 341 15.80 -31.58 6.24
C SER A 341 14.30 -31.48 5.94
N ASN A 342 13.48 -31.07 6.93
CA ASN A 342 12.04 -30.88 6.70
C ASN A 342 11.75 -29.67 5.81
N ALA A 343 12.45 -28.55 6.00
CA ALA A 343 12.29 -27.34 5.17
C ALA A 343 12.63 -27.59 3.69
N LEU A 344 13.59 -28.50 3.41
CA LEU A 344 13.92 -28.91 2.05
C LEU A 344 12.92 -29.89 1.43
N ARG A 345 12.11 -30.59 2.24
CA ARG A 345 11.09 -31.55 1.77
C ARG A 345 9.78 -30.88 1.42
N VAL A 346 9.35 -29.91 2.23
CA VAL A 346 8.06 -29.25 2.07
C VAL A 346 8.20 -27.76 2.39
N ILE A 347 7.48 -26.92 1.65
CA ILE A 347 7.50 -25.48 1.88
C ILE A 347 6.79 -25.15 3.20
N HIS A 348 7.30 -24.16 3.94
CA HIS A 348 6.72 -23.74 5.22
C HIS A 348 6.41 -22.26 5.20
N ALA A 349 5.24 -21.89 5.69
CA ALA A 349 4.88 -20.51 5.95
C ALA A 349 4.45 -20.33 7.42
N ILE A 350 4.71 -19.13 7.96
CA ILE A 350 4.36 -18.75 9.32
C ILE A 350 3.46 -17.52 9.27
N ASP A 351 2.48 -17.44 10.16
CA ASP A 351 1.55 -16.31 10.25
C ASP A 351 2.17 -15.08 10.93
N SER A 352 1.45 -13.95 10.91
CA SER A 352 1.85 -12.71 11.59
C SER A 352 1.99 -12.82 13.10
N ARG A 353 1.53 -13.91 13.72
CA ARG A 353 1.68 -14.18 15.15
C ARG A 353 2.93 -15.00 15.45
N GLY A 354 3.70 -15.35 14.42
CA GLY A 354 4.92 -16.14 14.56
C GLY A 354 4.66 -17.61 14.93
N GLN A 355 3.44 -18.12 14.71
CA GLN A 355 3.12 -19.51 15.03
C GLN A 355 3.13 -20.37 13.78
N LEU A 356 3.90 -21.47 13.85
CA LEU A 356 3.80 -22.56 12.89
C LEU A 356 2.49 -23.30 13.15
N GLN A 357 1.51 -23.13 12.28
CA GLN A 357 0.30 -23.94 12.29
C GLN A 357 0.48 -25.07 11.27
N GLU A 358 0.04 -26.29 11.59
CA GLU A 358 0.01 -27.41 10.63
C GLU A 358 -0.73 -27.03 9.34
N SER A 359 -1.68 -26.08 9.44
CA SER A 359 -2.41 -25.45 8.35
C SER A 359 -1.58 -24.53 7.44
N ARG A 360 -0.24 -24.47 7.55
CA ARG A 360 0.65 -23.64 6.71
C ARG A 360 1.90 -24.37 6.21
N VAL A 361 1.83 -25.70 6.10
CA VAL A 361 2.89 -26.55 5.53
C VAL A 361 2.44 -27.16 4.22
N GLY A 362 3.23 -27.03 3.15
CA GLY A 362 2.89 -27.55 1.81
C GLY A 362 1.94 -26.64 1.05
N VAL A 363 0.88 -27.19 0.45
CA VAL A 363 -0.11 -26.41 -0.32
C VAL A 363 -0.73 -25.25 0.49
N PRO A 364 -1.10 -25.43 1.78
CA PRO A 364 -1.56 -24.32 2.59
C PRO A 364 -0.57 -23.15 2.74
N ALA A 365 0.74 -23.38 2.65
CA ALA A 365 1.73 -22.30 2.61
C ALA A 365 1.59 -21.44 1.35
N PHE A 366 1.30 -22.07 0.19
CA PHE A 366 1.02 -21.34 -1.04
C PHE A 366 -0.28 -20.55 -0.95
N LEU A 367 -1.33 -21.13 -0.37
CA LEU A 367 -2.59 -20.42 -0.16
C LEU A 367 -2.38 -19.18 0.71
N ALA A 368 -1.62 -19.32 1.80
CA ALA A 368 -1.27 -18.21 2.69
C ALA A 368 -0.56 -17.06 1.96
N ILE A 369 0.38 -17.36 1.05
CA ILE A 369 1.03 -16.34 0.21
C ILE A 369 0.02 -15.75 -0.78
N TRP A 370 -0.74 -16.61 -1.46
CA TRP A 370 -1.68 -16.22 -2.50
C TRP A 370 -2.75 -15.26 -1.98
N GLU A 371 -3.22 -15.44 -0.74
CA GLU A 371 -4.09 -14.50 -0.03
C GLU A 371 -3.50 -13.09 0.07
N GLN A 372 -2.17 -12.95 0.14
CA GLN A 372 -1.48 -11.66 0.21
C GLN A 372 -1.20 -11.05 -1.16
N LEU A 373 -1.26 -11.84 -2.24
CA LEU A 373 -0.91 -11.38 -3.59
C LEU A 373 -2.15 -10.88 -4.37
N PRO A 374 -2.06 -9.76 -5.12
CA PRO A 374 -3.23 -9.10 -5.73
C PRO A 374 -4.12 -9.96 -6.62
N TYR A 375 -3.54 -10.84 -7.44
CA TYR A 375 -4.26 -11.70 -8.38
C TYR A 375 -4.55 -13.08 -7.83
N TRP A 376 -3.63 -13.63 -7.03
CA TRP A 376 -3.75 -14.99 -6.52
C TRP A 376 -4.77 -15.11 -5.38
N LYS A 377 -5.10 -14.01 -4.69
CA LYS A 377 -6.05 -14.02 -3.56
C LYS A 377 -7.47 -14.47 -3.92
N VAL A 378 -7.84 -14.50 -5.20
CA VAL A 378 -9.14 -15.00 -5.66
C VAL A 378 -9.18 -16.53 -5.73
N LEU A 379 -8.04 -17.19 -5.79
CA LEU A 379 -7.94 -18.64 -5.99
C LEU A 379 -8.20 -19.46 -4.71
N PRO A 380 -7.67 -19.10 -3.52
CA PRO A 380 -7.98 -19.80 -2.27
C PRO A 380 -9.48 -20.00 -2.01
N PRO A 381 -10.36 -18.96 -2.08
CA PRO A 381 -11.79 -19.17 -1.83
C PRO A 381 -12.46 -20.05 -2.89
N ILE A 382 -11.94 -20.12 -4.12
CA ILE A 382 -12.45 -21.02 -5.16
C ILE A 382 -12.06 -22.47 -4.84
N LEU A 383 -10.80 -22.71 -4.48
CA LEU A 383 -10.31 -24.04 -4.12
C LEU A 383 -11.03 -24.61 -2.90
N HIS A 384 -11.34 -23.77 -1.90
CA HIS A 384 -12.11 -24.19 -0.72
C HIS A 384 -13.58 -24.52 -1.00
N ARG A 385 -14.16 -24.04 -2.11
CA ARG A 385 -15.55 -24.35 -2.49
C ARG A 385 -15.70 -25.70 -3.17
N ILE A 386 -14.61 -26.27 -3.68
CA ILE A 386 -14.62 -27.55 -4.40
C ILE A 386 -14.09 -28.63 -3.44
N PRO A 387 -14.95 -29.52 -2.90
CA PRO A 387 -14.55 -30.46 -1.84
C PRO A 387 -13.35 -31.34 -2.19
N SER A 388 -13.18 -31.68 -3.47
CA SER A 388 -12.10 -32.55 -3.95
C SER A 388 -10.83 -31.81 -4.41
N ALA A 389 -10.86 -30.47 -4.54
CA ALA A 389 -9.72 -29.73 -5.09
C ALA A 389 -8.50 -29.76 -4.17
N MET A 390 -8.69 -29.55 -2.87
CA MET A 390 -7.58 -29.52 -1.90
C MET A 390 -6.80 -30.85 -1.80
N PRO A 391 -7.46 -32.02 -1.68
CA PRO A 391 -6.75 -33.31 -1.70
C PRO A 391 -5.97 -33.55 -3.00
N VAL A 392 -6.54 -33.19 -4.15
CA VAL A 392 -5.89 -33.38 -5.46
C VAL A 392 -4.65 -32.49 -5.60
N VAL A 393 -4.75 -31.21 -5.25
CA VAL A 393 -3.63 -30.27 -5.32
C VAL A 393 -2.54 -30.66 -4.31
N ALA A 394 -2.92 -31.12 -3.11
CA ALA A 394 -1.98 -31.64 -2.11
C ALA A 394 -1.23 -32.87 -2.62
N ALA A 395 -1.92 -33.87 -3.18
CA ALA A 395 -1.30 -35.07 -3.73
C ALA A 395 -0.35 -34.75 -4.90
N ALA A 396 -0.76 -33.86 -5.80
CA ALA A 396 0.08 -33.40 -6.91
C ALA A 396 1.34 -32.67 -6.39
N TYR A 397 1.19 -31.80 -5.41
CA TYR A 397 2.31 -31.10 -4.79
C TYR A 397 3.28 -32.05 -4.07
N GLU A 398 2.78 -33.03 -3.33
CA GLU A 398 3.64 -34.02 -2.67
C GLU A 398 4.45 -34.86 -3.66
N LEU A 399 3.84 -35.26 -4.77
CA LEU A 399 4.53 -35.97 -5.85
C LEU A 399 5.64 -35.10 -6.45
N PHE A 400 5.32 -33.84 -6.76
CA PHE A 400 6.31 -32.87 -7.22
C PHE A 400 7.44 -32.68 -6.21
N ALA A 401 7.13 -32.49 -4.91
CA ALA A 401 8.11 -32.27 -3.86
C ALA A 401 9.09 -33.45 -3.70
N LYS A 402 8.63 -34.69 -3.88
CA LYS A 402 9.48 -35.90 -3.85
C LYS A 402 10.43 -35.98 -5.05
N VAL A 403 10.00 -35.47 -6.20
CA VAL A 403 10.71 -35.63 -7.48
C VAL A 403 11.59 -34.40 -7.80
N ARG A 404 11.26 -33.22 -7.29
CA ARG A 404 11.91 -31.93 -7.67
C ARG A 404 13.42 -31.91 -7.44
N LEU A 405 13.91 -32.52 -6.35
CA LEU A 405 15.35 -32.53 -6.07
C LEU A 405 16.09 -33.38 -7.11
N ARG A 406 15.52 -34.52 -7.53
CA ARG A 406 16.10 -35.33 -8.61
C ARG A 406 16.06 -34.62 -9.95
N VAL A 407 14.94 -33.95 -10.26
CA VAL A 407 14.77 -33.17 -11.50
C VAL A 407 15.75 -31.99 -11.59
N THR A 408 16.17 -31.46 -10.45
CA THR A 408 17.17 -30.38 -10.36
C THR A 408 18.60 -30.88 -10.10
N GLY A 409 18.83 -32.20 -10.12
CA GLY A 409 20.14 -32.81 -9.91
C GLY A 409 20.67 -32.76 -8.46
N ARG A 410 19.81 -32.45 -7.48
CA ARG A 410 20.15 -32.27 -6.06
C ARG A 410 19.77 -33.49 -5.21
N LYS A 411 20.52 -33.70 -4.12
CA LYS A 411 20.24 -34.72 -3.10
C LYS A 411 19.92 -34.03 -1.77
N LEU A 412 19.09 -34.66 -0.93
CA LEU A 412 18.92 -34.20 0.45
C LEU A 412 20.27 -34.33 1.18
N PRO A 413 20.62 -33.39 2.08
CA PRO A 413 21.75 -33.56 2.97
C PRO A 413 21.57 -34.87 3.77
N ASN A 414 22.65 -35.64 3.92
CA ASN A 414 22.62 -36.79 4.81
C ASN A 414 22.35 -36.30 6.23
N ALA A 415 21.51 -37.02 6.99
CA ALA A 415 21.19 -36.67 8.38
C ALA A 415 22.43 -36.57 9.29
N SER A 416 23.57 -37.10 8.85
CA SER A 416 24.87 -37.07 9.56
C SER A 416 25.71 -35.81 9.32
N SER A 417 25.32 -34.89 8.43
CA SER A 417 26.10 -33.68 8.12
C SER A 417 25.57 -32.39 8.77
N GLN A 418 24.67 -32.50 9.76
CA GLN A 418 24.07 -31.35 10.48
C GLN A 418 24.39 -31.33 11.98
N CYS A 419 25.33 -32.17 12.43
CA CYS A 419 25.95 -32.07 13.75
C CYS A 419 27.45 -31.85 13.55
N SER A 420 27.87 -30.60 13.38
CA SER A 420 29.27 -30.15 13.49
C SER A 420 29.28 -28.69 13.91
#